data_AF-A0A1Z9RMH2-F1
#
_entry.id   AF-A0A1Z9RMH2-F1
#
_cell.length_a   1.000
_cell.length_b   1.000
_cell.length_c   1.000
_cell.angle_alpha   90.00
_cell.angle_beta   90.00
_cell.angle_gamma   90.00
#
_symmetry.space_group_name_H-M   'P 1'
#
loop_
_entity.id
_entity.type
_entity.pdbx_description
1 polymer ?
#
loop_
_entity_poly.entity_id
_entity_poly.type
_entity_poly.pdbx_seq_one_letter_code
_entity_poly.pdbx_strand_id
1 'polypeptide(L)'
;MFRVLIFLVTLSLLALAITVSMLNPEPIDIDLYIHIFTGPLPLFLFISFLSGSFLALLFFLTAYIKHKHESMNLKKIMKTKEDEIDSLRKNPLRDDHE
;
A
#
# COMPACT_ATOMS: atom_id res chain seq x y z
N MET A 1 -12.92 3.33 -13.83
CA MET A 1 -13.45 2.09 -14.45
C MET A 1 -12.44 1.43 -15.38
N PHE A 2 -11.87 2.13 -16.37
CA PHE A 2 -10.85 1.58 -17.28
C PHE A 2 -9.63 0.94 -16.57
N ARG A 3 -9.12 1.56 -15.50
CA ARG A 3 -8.01 1.01 -14.68
C ARG A 3 -8.36 -0.33 -14.01
N VAL A 4 -9.60 -0.48 -13.54
CA VAL A 4 -10.08 -1.71 -12.91
C VAL A 4 -10.24 -2.81 -13.95
N LEU A 5 -10.72 -2.46 -15.15
CA LEU A 5 -10.86 -3.40 -16.26
C LEU A 5 -9.49 -3.90 -16.73
N ILE A 6 -8.51 -3.01 -16.91
CA ILE A 6 -7.13 -3.40 -17.23
C ILE A 6 -6.59 -4.33 -16.15
N PHE A 7 -6.76 -3.99 -14.87
CA PHE A 7 -6.32 -4.84 -13.77
C PHE A 7 -6.93 -6.24 -13.82
N LEU A 8 -8.26 -6.35 -14.01
CA LEU A 8 -8.94 -7.63 -14.14
C LEU A 8 -8.45 -8.43 -15.35
N VAL A 9 -8.23 -7.79 -16.50
CA VAL A 9 -7.68 -8.44 -17.70
C VAL A 9 -6.26 -8.95 -17.42
N THR A 10 -5.40 -8.14 -16.80
CA THR A 10 -4.05 -8.56 -16.44
C THR A 10 -4.05 -9.74 -15.46
N LEU A 11 -4.95 -9.73 -14.47
CA LEU A 11 -5.08 -10.80 -13.50
C LEU A 11 -5.56 -12.10 -14.15
N SER A 12 -6.51 -11.99 -15.09
CA SER A 12 -7.01 -13.13 -15.86
C SER A 12 -5.92 -13.72 -16.76
N LEU A 13 -5.16 -12.87 -17.48
CA LEU A 13 -4.03 -13.31 -18.29
C LEU A 13 -2.94 -13.99 -17.45
N LEU A 14 -2.63 -13.44 -16.27
CA LEU A 14 -1.67 -14.03 -15.34
C LEU A 14 -2.14 -15.42 -14.89
N ALA A 15 -3.40 -15.56 -14.49
CA ALA A 15 -3.97 -16.84 -14.09
C ALA A 15 -3.91 -17.87 -15.23
N LEU A 16 -4.27 -17.44 -16.45
CA LEU A 16 -4.25 -18.29 -17.65
C LEU A 16 -2.83 -18.74 -18.00
N ALA A 17 -1.85 -17.84 -17.91
CA ALA A 17 -0.44 -18.17 -18.12
C ALA A 17 0.07 -19.19 -17.10
N ILE A 18 -0.29 -19.05 -15.82
CA ILE A 18 0.07 -20.01 -14.77
C ILE A 18 -0.57 -21.38 -15.05
N THR A 19 -1.88 -21.41 -15.37
CA THR A 19 -2.59 -22.66 -15.65
C THR A 19 -2.00 -23.40 -16.86
N VAL A 20 -1.76 -22.69 -17.96
CA VAL A 20 -1.16 -23.28 -19.17
C VAL A 20 0.25 -23.78 -18.90
N SER A 21 1.05 -23.00 -18.16
CA SER A 21 2.42 -23.40 -17.86
C SER A 21 2.53 -24.53 -16.85
N MET A 22 1.47 -24.83 -16.10
CA MET A 22 1.38 -26.01 -15.23
C MET A 22 0.84 -27.26 -15.93
N LEU A 23 0.34 -27.16 -17.16
CA LEU A 23 -0.22 -28.32 -17.87
C LEU A 23 0.85 -29.31 -18.35
N ASN A 24 2.08 -28.84 -18.62
CA ASN A 24 3.23 -29.67 -18.97
C ASN A 24 4.51 -29.13 -18.29
N PRO A 25 4.64 -29.29 -16.97
CA PRO A 25 5.76 -28.74 -16.24
C PRO A 25 6.98 -29.64 -16.41
N GLU A 26 8.01 -29.14 -17.11
CA GLU A 26 9.35 -29.68 -16.95
C GLU A 26 9.94 -29.08 -15.67
N PRO A 27 10.28 -29.90 -14.66
CA PRO A 27 10.83 -29.40 -13.41
C PRO A 27 12.22 -28.81 -13.67
N ILE A 28 12.47 -27.64 -13.08
CA ILE A 28 13.78 -27.00 -13.11
C ILE A 28 14.36 -26.97 -11.70
N ASP A 29 15.68 -26.95 -11.62
CA ASP A 29 16.42 -26.76 -10.38
C ASP A 29 16.83 -25.30 -10.23
N ILE A 30 16.44 -24.68 -9.13
CA ILE A 30 16.88 -23.35 -8.72
C ILE A 30 17.86 -23.51 -7.56
N ASP A 31 19.13 -23.30 -7.83
CA ASP A 31 20.19 -23.27 -6.81
C ASP A 31 20.29 -21.86 -6.20
N LEU A 32 19.93 -21.72 -4.92
CA LEU A 32 20.07 -20.48 -4.16
C LEU A 32 21.39 -20.40 -3.38
N TYR A 33 22.40 -21.20 -3.76
CA TYR A 33 23.70 -21.40 -3.08
C TYR A 33 23.63 -22.02 -1.68
N ILE A 34 22.50 -21.86 -0.98
CA ILE A 34 22.22 -22.40 0.35
C ILE A 34 21.34 -23.66 0.23
N HIS A 35 20.45 -23.68 -0.76
CA HIS A 35 19.52 -24.80 -0.99
C HIS A 35 19.09 -24.83 -2.46
N ILE A 36 18.91 -26.04 -2.99
CA ILE A 36 18.41 -26.26 -4.34
C ILE A 36 16.92 -26.60 -4.23
N PHE A 37 16.09 -25.84 -4.93
CA PHE A 37 14.66 -26.08 -5.04
C PHE A 37 14.33 -26.65 -6.42
N THR A 38 13.70 -27.81 -6.45
CA THR A 38 13.24 -28.44 -7.69
C THR A 38 11.74 -28.24 -7.85
N GLY A 39 11.31 -27.72 -9.00
CA GLY A 39 9.90 -27.51 -9.28
C GLY A 39 9.63 -26.77 -10.59
N PRO A 40 8.35 -26.59 -10.94
CA PRO A 40 7.98 -25.84 -12.14
C PRO A 40 8.30 -24.35 -11.97
N LEU A 41 9.03 -23.77 -12.94
CA LEU A 41 9.37 -22.34 -12.99
C LEU A 41 8.19 -21.38 -12.69
N PRO A 42 6.97 -21.60 -13.23
CA PRO A 42 5.82 -20.73 -12.94
C PRO A 42 5.48 -20.63 -11.46
N LEU A 43 5.65 -21.72 -10.70
CA LEU A 43 5.37 -21.73 -9.27
C LEU A 43 6.34 -20.83 -8.52
N PHE A 44 7.64 -20.92 -8.85
CA PHE A 44 8.65 -20.05 -8.27
C PHE A 44 8.38 -18.58 -8.58
N LEU A 45 8.10 -18.25 -9.85
CA LEU A 45 7.78 -16.88 -10.26
C LEU A 45 6.53 -16.35 -9.56
N PHE A 46 5.49 -17.18 -9.41
CA PHE A 46 4.27 -16.80 -8.70
C PHE A 46 4.53 -16.50 -7.22
N ILE A 47 5.30 -17.35 -6.53
CA ILE A 47 5.66 -17.16 -5.12
C ILE A 47 6.53 -15.91 -4.94
N SER A 48 7.52 -15.68 -5.83
CA SER A 48 8.35 -14.48 -5.83
C SER A 48 7.51 -13.22 -6.05
N PHE A 49 6.57 -13.24 -7.00
CA PHE A 49 5.66 -12.12 -7.24
C PHE A 49 4.75 -11.86 -6.05
N LEU A 50 4.15 -12.91 -5.48
CA LEU A 50 3.24 -12.81 -4.34
C LEU A 50 3.94 -12.25 -3.10
N SER A 51 5.16 -12.72 -2.81
CA SER A 51 5.97 -12.22 -1.70
C SER A 51 6.37 -10.75 -1.89
N GLY A 52 6.80 -10.37 -3.10
CA GLY A 52 7.10 -8.97 -3.44
C GLY A 52 5.87 -8.06 -3.32
N SER A 53 4.72 -8.50 -3.83
CA SER A 53 3.46 -7.75 -3.72
C SER A 53 3.00 -7.59 -2.27
N PHE A 54 3.18 -8.63 -1.45
CA PHE A 54 2.84 -8.58 -0.03
C PHE A 54 3.74 -7.59 0.71
N LEU A 55 5.05 -7.60 0.45
CA LEU A 55 5.98 -6.61 0.99
C LEU A 55 5.60 -5.19 0.58
N ALA A 56 5.29 -4.95 -0.69
CA ALA A 56 4.85 -3.64 -1.17
C ALA A 56 3.57 -3.17 -0.44
N LEU A 57 2.61 -4.08 -0.21
CA LEU A 57 1.40 -3.77 0.54
C LEU A 57 1.71 -3.37 1.99
N LEU A 58 2.65 -4.03 2.67
CA LEU A 58 3.08 -3.65 4.01
C LEU A 58 3.70 -2.24 4.02
N PHE A 59 4.55 -1.92 3.04
CA PHE A 59 5.10 -0.57 2.90
C PHE A 59 4.01 0.49 2.68
N PHE A 60 3.04 0.23 1.79
CA PHE A 60 1.92 1.16 1.59
C PHE A 60 1.04 1.32 2.83
N LEU A 61 0.83 0.24 3.58
CA LEU A 61 0.02 0.28 4.80
C LEU A 61 0.67 1.17 5.87
N THR A 62 1.99 1.03 6.09
CA THR A 62 2.72 1.88 7.04
C THR A 62 2.67 3.36 6.63
N ALA A 63 2.86 3.67 5.35
CA ALA A 63 2.73 5.04 4.82
C ALA A 63 1.31 5.58 5.02
N TYR A 64 0.28 4.79 4.71
CA TYR A 64 -1.11 5.17 4.89
C TYR A 64 -1.44 5.50 6.36
N ILE A 65 -1.01 4.66 7.30
CA ILE A 65 -1.22 4.89 8.74
C ILE A 65 -0.56 6.19 9.18
N LYS A 66 0.69 6.45 8.75
CA LYS A 66 1.41 7.70 9.03
C LYS A 66 0.63 8.92 8.54
N HIS A 67 0.20 8.91 7.28
CA HIS A 67 -0.56 10.02 6.70
C HIS A 67 -1.92 10.22 7.37
N LYS A 68 -2.62 9.13 7.73
CA LYS A 68 -3.89 9.21 8.46
C LYS A 68 -3.69 9.85 9.83
N HIS A 69 -2.64 9.46 10.55
CA HIS A 69 -2.32 10.03 11.86
C HIS A 69 -1.99 11.53 11.76
N GLU A 70 -1.16 11.91 10.79
CA GLU A 70 -0.80 13.31 10.54
C GLU A 70 -2.02 14.15 10.17
N SER A 71 -2.90 13.64 9.30
CA SER A 71 -4.15 14.31 8.92
C SER A 71 -5.08 14.53 10.13
N MET A 72 -5.21 13.52 11.00
CA MET A 72 -5.98 13.65 12.24
C MET A 72 -5.38 14.70 13.18
N ASN A 73 -4.06 14.76 13.29
CA ASN A 73 -3.37 15.73 14.14
C ASN A 73 -3.54 17.16 13.62
N LEU A 74 -3.33 17.36 12.32
CA LEU A 74 -3.53 18.66 11.65
C LEU A 74 -4.96 19.16 11.82
N LYS A 75 -5.95 18.27 11.69
CA LYS A 75 -7.37 18.63 11.89
C LYS A 75 -7.66 19.07 13.33
N LYS A 76 -7.02 18.45 14.33
CA LYS A 76 -7.13 18.87 15.73
C LYS A 76 -6.51 20.26 15.95
N ILE A 77 -5.29 20.47 15.45
CA ILE A 77 -4.59 21.76 15.57
C ILE A 77 -5.41 22.88 14.91
N MET A 78 -5.92 22.64 13.70
CA MET A 78 -6.74 23.60 12.98
C MET A 78 -7.98 23.98 13.77
N LYS A 79 -8.70 23.00 14.34
CA LYS A 79 -9.87 23.26 15.18
C LYS A 79 -9.53 24.11 16.41
N THR A 80 -8.44 23.79 17.11
CA THR A 80 -8.00 24.60 18.27
C THR A 80 -7.67 26.03 17.86
N LYS A 81 -7.04 26.24 16.70
CA LYS A 81 -6.73 27.57 16.18
C LYS A 81 -7.97 28.34 15.76
N GLU A 82 -8.96 27.68 15.16
CA GLU A 82 -10.27 28.27 14.87
C GLU A 82 -10.98 28.70 16.16
N ASP A 83 -11.02 27.83 17.17
CA ASP A 83 -11.63 28.13 18.47
C ASP A 83 -10.93 29.32 19.18
N GLU A 84 -9.60 29.42 19.09
CA GLU A 84 -8.81 30.56 19.59
C GLU A 84 -9.16 31.87 18.85
N ILE A 85 -9.24 31.86 17.52
CA ILE A 85 -9.60 33.03 16.72
C ILE A 85 -11.04 33.48 17.03
N ASP A 86 -11.97 32.54 17.14
CA ASP A 86 -13.36 32.85 17.48
C ASP A 86 -13.50 33.39 18.91
N SER A 87 -12.71 32.90 19.85
CA SER A 87 -12.61 33.45 21.20
C SER A 87 -12.12 34.90 21.18
N LEU A 88 -11.03 35.17 20.45
CA LEU A 88 -10.47 36.53 20.28
C LEU A 88 -11.44 37.48 19.55
N ARG A 89 -12.23 36.98 18.59
CA ARG A 89 -13.26 37.78 17.92
C ARG A 89 -14.43 38.14 18.84
N LYS A 90 -14.80 37.25 19.75
CA LYS A 90 -15.90 37.45 20.72
C LYS A 90 -15.49 38.33 21.89
N ASN A 91 -14.21 38.33 22.25
CA ASN A 91 -13.63 39.20 23.26
C ASN A 91 -12.45 39.97 22.63
N PRO A 92 -12.72 40.97 21.75
CA PRO A 92 -11.66 41.77 21.16
C PRO A 92 -10.85 42.35 22.31
N LEU A 93 -9.54 42.12 22.28
CA LEU A 93 -8.59 42.53 23.31
C LEU A 93 -9.01 43.87 23.92
N ARG A 94 -9.38 43.83 25.21
CA ARG A 94 -9.32 44.99 26.08
C ARG A 94 -7.84 45.36 26.12
N ASP A 95 -7.46 46.24 25.21
CA ASP A 95 -6.18 46.93 25.21
C ASP A 95 -6.22 47.91 26.38
N ASP A 96 -6.24 47.35 27.60
CA ASP A 96 -6.18 48.09 28.85
C ASP A 96 -4.70 48.41 29.09
N HIS A 97 -4.12 49.22 28.21
CA HIS A 97 -2.86 49.92 28.43
C HIS A 97 -3.17 51.35 28.91
N GLU A 98 -3.48 51.48 30.20
CA GLU A 98 -3.25 52.67 31.04
C GLU A 98 -2.73 52.25 32.42
#